data_AF-A0A3N5N0L6-F1
#
_entry.id   AF-A0A3N5N0L6-F1
#
_cell.length_a   1.000
_cell.length_b   1.000
_cell.length_c   1.000
_cell.angle_alpha   90.00
_cell.angle_beta   90.00
_cell.angle_gamma   90.00
#
_symmetry.space_group_name_H-M   'P 1'
#
loop_
_entity.id
_entity.type
_entity.pdbx_description
1 polymer ?
#
loop_
_entity_poly.entity_id
_entity_poly.type
_entity_poly.pdbx_seq_one_letter_code
_entity_poly.pdbx_strand_id
1 'polypeptide(L)'
;MNSKFYIEVACEQRNFGSERICGDVFVSRKVSEENRTIAVLSDGMGHGVKANVLATLTATMAANLTRGHRSPEKIAEMIMNTLP
;
A
#
# COMPACT_ATOMS: atom_id res chain seq x y z
N MET A 1 16.76 5.10 22.98
CA MET A 1 16.32 3.88 22.27
C MET A 1 17.41 3.50 21.28
N ASN A 2 18.09 2.37 21.49
CA ASN A 2 19.17 1.91 20.64
C ASN A 2 18.54 1.15 19.45
N SER A 3 18.31 1.81 18.32
CA SER A 3 17.67 1.17 17.16
C SER A 3 18.65 0.20 16.52
N LYS A 4 18.57 -1.09 16.86
CA LYS A 4 19.42 -2.16 16.33
C LYS A 4 19.29 -2.37 14.81
N PHE A 5 18.27 -1.78 14.18
CA PHE A 5 17.98 -1.97 12.76
C PHE A 5 17.60 -0.65 12.10
N TYR A 6 18.16 -0.42 10.92
CA TYR A 6 17.77 0.63 10.01
C TYR A 6 17.08 -0.03 8.81
N ILE A 7 15.82 0.32 8.58
CA ILE A 7 15.02 -0.24 7.49
C ILE A 7 15.04 0.75 6.33
N GLU A 8 15.50 0.27 5.17
CA GLU A 8 15.37 0.94 3.87
C GLU A 8 14.33 0.22 3.02
N VAL A 9 13.57 1.00 2.26
CA VAL A 9 12.52 0.49 1.39
C VAL A 9 12.77 1.04 0.00
N ALA A 10 12.91 0.15 -0.97
CA ALA A 10 13.00 0.46 -2.39
C ALA A 10 11.86 -0.26 -3.12
N CYS A 11 11.41 0.32 -4.23
CA CYS A 11 10.36 -0.26 -5.06
C CYS A 11 10.70 -0.01 -6.53
N GLU A 12 10.55 -1.05 -7.33
CA GLU A 12 10.58 -1.01 -8.78
C GLU A 12 9.29 -1.64 -9.29
N GLN A 13 8.66 -1.02 -10.28
CA GLN A 13 7.40 -1.48 -10.86
C GLN A 13 7.52 -1.56 -12.38
N ARG A 14 6.85 -2.55 -12.97
CA ARG A 14 6.83 -2.76 -14.41
C ARG A 14 5.40 -2.72 -14.92
N ASN A 15 5.19 -2.05 -16.05
CA ASN A 15 3.88 -1.98 -16.67
C ASN A 15 3.58 -3.24 -17.48
N PHE A 16 2.29 -3.56 -17.61
CA PHE A 16 1.81 -4.62 -18.47
C PHE A 16 1.85 -4.18 -19.95
N GLY A 17 2.57 -4.91 -20.80
CA GLY A 17 2.61 -4.66 -22.25
C GLY A 17 3.04 -3.23 -22.60
N SER A 18 2.18 -2.52 -23.33
CA SER A 18 2.37 -1.12 -23.75
C SER A 18 1.66 -0.10 -22.84
N GLU A 19 1.11 -0.54 -21.71
CA GLU A 19 0.45 0.36 -20.76
C GLU A 19 1.44 1.38 -20.19
N ARG A 20 0.97 2.62 -20.04
CA ARG A 20 1.80 3.72 -19.50
C ARG A 20 1.80 3.78 -17.97
N ILE A 21 0.87 3.06 -17.33
CA ILE A 21 0.67 3.09 -15.88
C ILE A 21 0.60 1.64 -15.37
N CYS A 22 1.28 1.37 -14.25
CA CYS A 22 1.26 0.07 -13.59
C CYS A 22 -0.10 -0.16 -12.92
N GLY A 23 -0.66 -1.36 -13.08
CA GLY A 23 -1.88 -1.76 -12.38
C GLY A 23 -1.66 -1.92 -10.87
N ASP A 24 -0.41 -2.18 -10.47
CA ASP A 24 0.00 -2.36 -9.09
C ASP A 24 0.40 -1.02 -8.49
N VAL A 25 0.17 -0.85 -7.19
CA VAL A 25 0.53 0.35 -6.46
C VAL A 25 1.24 -0.02 -5.17
N PHE A 26 2.43 0.54 -5.00
CA PHE A 26 3.21 0.45 -3.77
C PHE A 26 3.19 1.77 -3.00
N VAL A 27 2.94 1.71 -1.70
CA VAL A 27 3.00 2.84 -0.77
C VAL A 27 3.84 2.48 0.44
N SER A 28 4.82 3.31 0.76
CA SER A 28 5.60 3.20 2.00
C SER A 28 5.47 4.45 2.86
N ARG A 29 5.31 4.28 4.17
CA ARG A 29 5.28 5.35 5.17
C ARG A 29 6.17 4.98 6.35
N LYS A 30 7.05 5.89 6.74
CA LYS A 30 7.84 5.79 7.97
C LYS A 30 7.17 6.66 9.04
N VAL A 31 6.82 6.06 10.17
CA VAL A 31 6.28 6.73 11.36
C VAL A 31 7.43 6.83 12.35
N SER A 32 8.11 7.97 12.31
CA SER A 32 9.38 8.19 13.02
C SER A 32 9.21 8.14 14.54
N GLU A 33 8.06 8.62 15.03
CA GLU A 33 7.68 8.66 16.44
C GLU A 33 7.54 7.26 17.04
N GLU A 34 7.18 6.27 16.22
CA GLU A 34 6.97 4.88 16.62
C GLU A 34 8.12 3.95 16.21
N ASN A 35 9.14 4.49 15.51
CA ASN A 35 10.15 3.70 14.81
C ASN A 35 9.54 2.55 13.97
N ARG A 36 8.43 2.86 13.28
CA ARG A 36 7.62 1.89 12.54
C ARG A 36 7.62 2.21 11.06
N THR A 37 7.77 1.18 10.23
CA THR A 37 7.66 1.30 8.77
C THR A 37 6.44 0.52 8.30
N ILE A 38 5.60 1.17 7.51
CA ILE A 38 4.41 0.58 6.87
C ILE A 38 4.70 0.53 5.39
N ALA A 39 4.65 -0.66 4.80
CA ALA A 39 4.78 -0.88 3.36
C ALA A 39 3.56 -1.66 2.88
N VAL A 40 2.93 -1.18 1.80
CA VAL A 40 1.72 -1.76 1.25
C VAL A 40 1.90 -1.91 -0.26
N LEU A 41 1.60 -3.11 -0.78
CA LEU A 41 1.47 -3.39 -2.20
C LEU A 41 0.03 -3.80 -2.47
N SER A 42 -0.61 -3.17 -3.46
CA SER A 42 -1.91 -3.60 -3.98
C SER A 42 -1.80 -3.89 -5.45
N ASP A 43 -2.28 -5.06 -5.87
CA ASP A 43 -2.52 -5.40 -7.28
C ASP A 43 -3.95 -4.98 -7.62
N GLY A 44 -4.10 -4.22 -8.70
CA GLY A 44 -5.38 -3.77 -9.20
C GLY A 44 -5.92 -4.75 -10.23
N MET A 45 -7.17 -5.19 -10.08
CA MET A 45 -7.78 -6.12 -11.03
C MET A 45 -7.80 -5.54 -12.46
N GLY A 46 -7.07 -6.18 -13.39
CA GLY A 46 -6.97 -5.79 -14.80
C GLY A 46 -5.60 -5.22 -15.18
N HIS A 47 -5.57 -4.22 -16.06
CA HIS A 47 -4.35 -3.50 -16.43
C HIS A 47 -4.65 -2.02 -16.74
N GLY A 48 -3.59 -1.21 -16.78
CA GLY A 48 -3.68 0.21 -17.09
C GLY A 48 -4.38 1.02 -16.00
N VAL A 49 -5.06 2.09 -16.42
CA VAL A 49 -5.62 3.12 -15.51
C VAL A 49 -6.63 2.53 -14.51
N LYS A 50 -7.48 1.59 -14.93
CA LYS A 50 -8.54 1.04 -14.07
C LYS A 50 -7.96 0.25 -12.90
N ALA A 51 -7.02 -0.64 -13.19
CA ALA A 51 -6.29 -1.39 -12.18
C ALA A 51 -5.57 -0.43 -11.20
N ASN A 52 -4.84 0.55 -11.75
CA ASN A 52 -4.12 1.51 -10.94
C ASN A 52 -5.01 2.29 -9.97
N VAL A 53 -6.22 2.71 -10.39
CA VAL A 53 -7.16 3.45 -9.52
C VAL A 53 -7.62 2.59 -8.35
N LEU A 54 -8.03 1.34 -8.60
CA LEU A 54 -8.45 0.42 -7.53
C LEU A 54 -7.28 0.12 -6.59
N ALA A 55 -6.10 -0.19 -7.13
CA ALA A 55 -4.89 -0.43 -6.35
C ALA A 55 -4.50 0.79 -5.50
N THR A 56 -4.63 2.00 -6.04
CA THR A 56 -4.32 3.25 -5.32
C THR A 56 -5.24 3.44 -4.12
N LEU A 57 -6.55 3.24 -4.29
CA LEU A 57 -7.52 3.36 -3.21
C LEU A 57 -7.23 2.32 -2.12
N THR A 58 -7.05 1.06 -2.49
CA THR A 58 -6.73 -0.04 -1.57
C THR A 58 -5.44 0.24 -0.79
N ALA A 59 -4.33 0.54 -1.49
CA ALA A 59 -3.03 0.75 -0.85
C ALA A 59 -3.04 1.96 0.09
N THR A 60 -3.71 3.04 -0.32
CA THR A 60 -3.83 4.26 0.49
C THR A 60 -4.67 4.04 1.74
N MET A 61 -5.81 3.34 1.60
CA MET A 61 -6.67 3.00 2.75
C MET A 61 -5.93 2.09 3.74
N ALA A 62 -5.30 1.03 3.25
CA ALA A 62 -4.52 0.12 4.08
C ALA A 62 -3.40 0.84 4.83
N ALA A 63 -2.63 1.71 4.16
CA ALA A 63 -1.57 2.47 4.81
C ALA A 63 -2.11 3.40 5.92
N ASN A 64 -3.21 4.11 5.65
CA ASN A 64 -3.79 5.05 6.61
C ASN A 64 -4.44 4.35 7.81
N LEU A 65 -5.19 3.26 7.59
CA LEU A 65 -5.83 2.51 8.66
C LEU A 65 -4.79 1.76 9.52
N THR A 66 -3.73 1.25 8.90
CA THR A 66 -2.59 0.61 9.59
C THR A 66 -1.87 1.60 10.50
N ARG A 67 -1.70 2.86 10.05
CA ARG A 67 -1.15 3.94 10.88
C ARG A 67 -2.04 4.25 12.09
N GLY A 68 -3.37 4.09 11.95
CA GLY A 68 -4.33 4.26 13.04
C GLY A 68 -4.39 3.13 14.07
N HIS A 69 -3.41 2.22 14.11
CA HIS A 69 -3.31 1.11 15.08
C HIS A 69 -4.51 0.15 15.09
N ARG A 70 -5.18 -0.03 13.94
CA ARG A 70 -6.25 -1.03 13.81
C ARG A 70 -5.66 -2.40 13.54
N SER A 71 -6.36 -3.45 13.98
CA SER A 71 -5.94 -4.82 13.69
C SER A 71 -6.06 -5.12 12.18
N PRO A 72 -5.19 -5.97 11.61
CA PRO A 72 -5.22 -6.30 10.18
C PRO A 72 -6.59 -6.79 9.70
N GLU A 73 -7.31 -7.54 10.53
CA GLU A 73 -8.62 -8.12 10.21
C GLU A 73 -9.67 -7.02 10.01
N LYS A 74 -9.71 -6.05 10.93
CA LYS A 74 -10.62 -4.89 10.83
C LYS A 74 -10.26 -4.02 9.63
N ILE A 75 -8.97 -3.85 9.34
CA ILE A 75 -8.53 -3.09 8.18
C ILE A 75 -9.03 -3.76 6.89
N ALA A 76 -8.85 -5.08 6.78
CA ALA A 76 -9.33 -5.85 5.63
C ALA A 76 -10.86 -5.74 5.49
N GLU A 77 -11.61 -5.90 6.58
CA GLU A 77 -13.07 -5.74 6.61
C GLU A 77 -13.50 -4.35 6.10
N MET A 78 -12.90 -3.27 6.62
CA MET A 78 -13.22 -1.91 6.17
C MET A 78 -12.89 -1.68 4.70
N ILE A 79 -11.76 -2.20 4.22
CA ILE A 79 -11.37 -2.09 2.81
C ILE A 79 -12.40 -2.81 1.93
N MET A 80 -12.75 -4.06 2.27
CA MET A 80 -13.74 -4.84 1.51
C MET A 80 -15.14 -4.21 1.52
N ASN A 81 -15.52 -3.53 2.61
CA ASN A 81 -16.82 -2.87 2.72
C ASN A 81 -16.88 -1.50 1.99
N THR A 82 -15.74 -0.88 1.68
CA THR A 82 -15.68 0.47 1.11
C THR A 82 -15.37 0.47 -0.39
N LEU A 83 -14.59 -0.50 -0.87
CA LEU A 83 -14.19 -0.55 -2.27
C LEU A 83 -15.33 -1.11 -3.15
N PRO A 84 -15.53 -0.55 -4.35
CA PRO A 84 -16.53 -1.00 -5.32
C PRO A 84 -16.14 -2.28 -6.07
#